data_AF-A0A944W2I8-F1
#
_entry.id   AF-A0A944W2I8-F1
#
_cell.length_a   1.000
_cell.length_b   1.000
_cell.length_c   1.000
_cell.angle_alpha   90.00
_cell.angle_beta   90.00
_cell.angle_gamma   90.00
#
_symmetry.space_group_name_H-M   'P 1'
#
loop_
_entity.id
_entity.type
_entity.pdbx_description
1 polymer ?
#
loop_
_entity_poly.entity_id
_entity_poly.type
_entity_poly.pdbx_seq_one_letter_code
_entity_poly.pdbx_strand_id
1 'polypeptide(L)'
;MSSSFEAFESKRVQNELLDAIEAAVRMAEELSWPPQPIYVSNRIREEIIPALYDAKTYIEVGQVNEPAIRQRLSDARLVTAALSTEDMTFERLFSRLRAISEEADNAAKLE
;
A
#
# COMPACT_ATOMS: atom_id res chain seq x y z
N MET A 1 -8.71 -29.45 -14.59
CA MET A 1 -8.13 -29.86 -13.29
C MET A 1 -6.95 -28.95 -12.96
N SER A 2 -7.21 -27.67 -12.66
CA SER A 2 -6.18 -26.64 -12.37
C SER A 2 -6.31 -26.06 -10.94
N SER A 3 -7.21 -26.63 -10.14
CA SER A 3 -7.85 -25.95 -9.01
C SER A 3 -7.00 -25.79 -7.74
N SER A 4 -5.99 -26.63 -7.50
CA SER A 4 -5.17 -26.54 -6.28
C SER A 4 -3.94 -25.66 -6.44
N PHE A 5 -3.34 -25.63 -7.62
CA PHE A 5 -2.15 -24.84 -7.91
C PHE A 5 -2.49 -23.35 -8.06
N GLU A 6 -3.55 -23.02 -8.80
CA GLU A 6 -4.02 -21.62 -8.96
C GLU A 6 -4.46 -21.01 -7.62
N ALA A 7 -5.14 -21.78 -6.77
CA ALA A 7 -5.53 -21.33 -5.44
C ALA A 7 -4.32 -21.12 -4.51
N PHE A 8 -3.29 -21.96 -4.64
CA PHE A 8 -2.04 -21.81 -3.89
C PHE A 8 -1.28 -20.55 -4.33
N GLU A 9 -1.13 -20.33 -5.64
CA GLU A 9 -0.48 -19.14 -6.18
C GLU A 9 -1.22 -17.85 -5.82
N SER A 10 -2.55 -17.84 -5.93
CA SER A 10 -3.38 -16.69 -5.55
C SER A 10 -3.19 -16.33 -4.07
N LYS A 11 -3.16 -17.34 -3.20
CA LYS A 11 -2.92 -17.14 -1.76
C LYS A 11 -1.50 -16.67 -1.46
N ARG A 12 -0.51 -17.13 -2.23
CA ARG A 12 0.88 -16.66 -2.11
C ARG A 12 0.97 -15.17 -2.46
N VAL A 13 0.42 -14.77 -3.61
CA VAL A 13 0.38 -13.38 -4.06
C VAL A 13 -0.37 -12.48 -3.07
N GLN A 14 -1.51 -12.95 -2.54
CA GLN A 14 -2.26 -12.24 -1.51
C GLN A 14 -1.40 -11.97 -0.26
N ASN A 15 -0.68 -12.98 0.24
CA ASN A 15 0.19 -12.82 1.41
C ASN A 15 1.37 -11.87 1.12
N GLU A 16 1.99 -11.96 -0.05
CA GLU A 16 3.08 -11.06 -0.47
C GLU A 16 2.61 -9.60 -0.49
N LEU A 17 1.42 -9.34 -1.02
CA LEU A 17 0.83 -8.01 -1.04
C LEU A 17 0.49 -7.48 0.35
N LEU A 18 -0.03 -8.33 1.24
CA LEU A 18 -0.29 -7.98 2.64
C LEU A 18 1.00 -7.61 3.38
N ASP A 19 2.04 -8.42 3.25
CA ASP A 19 3.35 -8.16 3.86
C ASP A 19 3.95 -6.85 3.33
N ALA A 20 3.80 -6.58 2.03
CA ALA A 20 4.28 -5.35 1.42
C ALA A 20 3.55 -4.12 1.93
N ILE A 21 2.22 -4.19 2.07
CA ILE A 21 1.40 -3.11 2.64
C ILE A 21 1.74 -2.88 4.12
N GLU A 22 1.88 -3.94 4.91
CA GLU A 22 2.24 -3.80 6.32
C GLU A 22 3.63 -3.16 6.51
N ALA A 23 4.60 -3.54 5.68
CA ALA A 23 5.90 -2.88 5.66
C ALA A 23 5.81 -1.38 5.29
N ALA A 24 4.92 -1.02 4.36
CA ALA A 24 4.68 0.38 4.00
C ALA A 24 4.01 1.18 5.13
N VAL A 25 3.05 0.56 5.84
CA VAL A 25 2.42 1.16 7.03
C VAL A 25 3.46 1.45 8.10
N ARG A 26 4.31 0.48 8.45
CA ARG A 26 5.37 0.69 9.46
C ARG A 26 6.33 1.80 9.07
N MET A 27 6.71 1.87 7.79
CA MET A 27 7.56 2.96 7.29
C MET A 27 6.86 4.32 7.37
N ALA A 28 5.57 4.39 7.04
CA ALA A 28 4.78 5.61 7.18
C ALA A 28 4.67 6.02 8.65
N GLU A 29 4.41 5.07 9.57
CA GLU A 29 4.39 5.33 11.01
C GLU A 29 5.72 5.90 11.49
N GLU A 30 6.83 5.25 11.14
CA GLU A 30 8.21 5.71 11.45
C GLU A 30 8.46 7.14 10.95
N LEU A 31 8.07 7.43 9.71
CA LEU A 31 8.20 8.77 9.12
C LEU A 31 7.26 9.80 9.74
N SER A 32 6.19 9.39 10.43
CA SER A 32 5.25 10.30 11.08
C SER A 32 5.75 10.83 12.43
N TRP A 33 6.81 10.24 12.99
CA TRP A 33 7.36 10.65 14.28
C TRP A 33 8.16 11.97 14.18
N PRO A 34 8.35 12.68 15.31
CA PRO A 34 9.27 13.80 15.37
C PRO A 34 10.67 13.43 14.84
N PRO A 35 11.38 14.34 14.15
CA PRO A 35 11.18 15.79 14.16
C PRO A 35 10.32 16.37 13.03
N GLN A 36 9.47 15.58 12.36
CA GLN A 36 8.65 16.08 11.26
C GLN A 36 7.73 17.25 11.66
N PRO A 37 7.46 18.21 10.76
CA PRO A 37 6.43 19.21 10.97
C PRO A 37 5.08 18.56 11.25
N ILE A 38 4.28 19.17 12.14
CA ILE A 38 2.97 18.63 12.53
C ILE A 38 2.06 18.38 11.32
N TYR A 39 2.09 19.26 10.32
CA TYR A 39 1.28 19.08 9.11
C TYR A 39 1.68 17.82 8.34
N VAL A 40 2.99 17.49 8.25
CA VAL A 40 3.49 16.27 7.60
C VAL A 40 3.03 15.04 8.38
N SER A 41 3.21 15.03 9.69
CA SER A 41 2.76 13.95 10.56
C SER A 41 1.25 13.71 10.43
N ASN A 42 0.44 14.78 10.35
CA ASN A 42 -1.01 14.67 10.16
C ASN A 42 -1.36 14.08 8.79
N ARG A 43 -0.75 14.55 7.70
CA ARG A 43 -0.97 13.99 6.36
C ARG A 43 -0.68 12.49 6.30
N ILE A 44 0.39 12.05 6.96
CA ILE A 44 0.74 10.63 7.03
C ILE A 44 -0.32 9.84 7.82
N ARG A 45 -0.72 10.34 9.00
CA ARG A 45 -1.64 9.64 9.93
C ARG A 45 -3.09 9.66 9.48
N GLU A 46 -3.51 10.69 8.77
CA GLU A 46 -4.90 10.89 8.36
C GLU A 46 -5.16 10.47 6.91
N GLU A 47 -4.14 10.46 6.04
CA GLU A 47 -4.31 10.13 4.62
C GLU A 47 -3.59 8.82 4.23
N ILE A 48 -2.28 8.72 4.47
CA ILE A 48 -1.47 7.58 3.98
C ILE A 48 -1.80 6.30 4.75
N ILE A 49 -1.67 6.33 6.08
CA ILE A 49 -1.86 5.13 6.92
C ILE A 49 -3.28 4.57 6.78
N PRO A 50 -4.36 5.38 6.86
CA PRO A 50 -5.71 4.86 6.68
C PRO A 50 -5.94 4.25 5.30
N ALA A 51 -5.43 4.88 4.22
CA ALA A 51 -5.56 4.33 2.88
C ALA A 51 -4.88 2.95 2.75
N LEU A 52 -3.73 2.75 3.38
CA LEU A 52 -3.04 1.47 3.39
C LEU A 52 -3.80 0.40 4.19
N TYR A 53 -4.36 0.76 5.35
CA TYR A 53 -5.20 -0.16 6.13
C TYR A 53 -6.49 -0.53 5.41
N ASP A 54 -7.12 0.41 4.70
CA ASP A 54 -8.29 0.13 3.88
C ASP A 54 -7.96 -0.87 2.76
N ALA A 55 -6.86 -0.64 2.03
CA ALA A 55 -6.38 -1.58 1.00
C ALA A 55 -6.09 -2.97 1.61
N LYS A 56 -5.40 -3.01 2.75
CA LYS A 56 -5.12 -4.24 3.50
C LYS A 56 -6.39 -4.99 3.84
N THR A 57 -7.41 -4.29 4.34
CA THR A 57 -8.70 -4.89 4.75
C THR A 57 -9.37 -5.61 3.59
N TYR A 58 -9.43 -4.99 2.40
CA TYR A 58 -9.98 -5.64 1.20
C TYR A 58 -9.22 -6.91 0.83
N ILE A 59 -7.88 -6.87 0.89
CA ILE A 59 -7.05 -8.02 0.58
C ILE A 59 -7.23 -9.11 1.63
N GLU A 60 -7.31 -8.80 2.92
CA GLU A 60 -7.51 -9.77 4.01
C GLU A 60 -8.85 -10.52 3.87
N VAL A 61 -9.92 -9.85 3.43
CA VAL A 61 -11.22 -10.49 3.19
C VAL A 61 -11.32 -11.21 1.84
N GLY A 62 -10.22 -11.31 1.11
CA GLY A 62 -10.12 -12.02 -0.18
C GLY A 62 -10.65 -11.23 -1.38
N GLN A 63 -10.87 -9.93 -1.25
CA GLN A 63 -11.34 -9.05 -2.33
C GLN A 63 -10.18 -8.38 -3.06
N VAL A 64 -9.20 -9.17 -3.53
CA VAL A 64 -7.94 -8.67 -4.15
C VAL A 64 -8.19 -7.85 -5.42
N ASN A 65 -9.33 -8.09 -6.08
CA ASN A 65 -9.75 -7.43 -7.31
C ASN A 65 -10.53 -6.12 -7.12
N GLU A 66 -10.86 -5.76 -5.88
CA GLU A 66 -11.73 -4.62 -5.61
C GLU A 66 -11.11 -3.31 -6.13
N PRO A 67 -11.81 -2.53 -6.98
CA PRO A 67 -11.30 -1.25 -7.47
C PRO A 67 -10.88 -0.27 -6.36
N ALA A 68 -11.50 -0.39 -5.19
CA ALA A 68 -11.14 0.37 -4.01
C ALA A 68 -9.66 0.21 -3.63
N ILE A 69 -9.06 -0.98 -3.78
CA ILE A 69 -7.63 -1.20 -3.48
C ILE A 69 -6.77 -0.26 -4.32
N ARG A 70 -6.98 -0.24 -5.64
CA ARG A 70 -6.23 0.62 -6.57
C ARG A 70 -6.42 2.10 -6.23
N GLN A 71 -7.66 2.49 -5.91
CA GLN A 71 -7.95 3.87 -5.51
C GLN A 71 -7.18 4.25 -4.24
N ARG A 72 -7.24 3.44 -3.19
CA ARG A 72 -6.55 3.72 -1.92
C ARG A 72 -5.03 3.75 -2.05
N LEU A 73 -4.46 2.82 -2.81
CA LEU A 73 -3.01 2.83 -3.09
C LEU A 73 -2.61 4.06 -3.92
N SER A 74 -3.45 4.50 -4.85
CA SER A 74 -3.24 5.73 -5.62
C SER A 74 -3.31 6.98 -4.73
N ASP A 75 -4.30 7.06 -3.84
CA ASP A 75 -4.45 8.19 -2.91
C ASP A 75 -3.20 8.32 -2.01
N ALA A 76 -2.76 7.22 -1.40
CA ALA A 76 -1.54 7.18 -0.60
C ALA A 76 -0.30 7.62 -1.41
N ARG A 77 -0.19 7.20 -2.67
CA ARG A 77 0.91 7.61 -3.56
C ARG A 77 0.90 9.10 -3.87
N LEU A 78 -0.26 9.69 -4.14
CA LEU A 78 -0.37 11.12 -4.46
C LEU A 78 0.08 11.97 -3.26
N VAL A 79 -0.36 11.61 -2.05
CA VAL A 79 0.05 12.28 -0.82
C VAL A 79 1.55 12.14 -0.60
N THR A 80 2.08 10.93 -0.75
CA THR A 80 3.52 10.68 -0.56
C THR A 80 4.37 11.37 -1.64
N ALA A 81 3.90 11.48 -2.88
CA ALA A 81 4.60 12.19 -3.96
C ALA A 81 4.70 13.70 -3.69
N ALA A 82 3.64 14.29 -3.13
CA ALA A 82 3.68 15.68 -2.69
C ALA A 82 4.71 15.87 -1.58
N LEU A 83 4.71 14.99 -0.57
CA LEU A 83 5.70 15.02 0.50
C LEU A 83 7.13 14.80 -0.01
N SER A 84 7.34 13.89 -0.97
CA SER A 84 8.68 13.63 -1.54
C SER A 84 9.22 14.79 -2.38
N THR A 85 8.34 15.67 -2.87
CA THR A 85 8.74 16.89 -3.56
C THR A 85 9.29 17.93 -2.57
N GLU A 86 8.80 17.92 -1.33
CA GLU A 86 9.26 18.81 -0.25
C GLU A 86 10.49 18.24 0.47
N ASP A 87 10.53 16.92 0.70
CA ASP A 87 11.59 16.22 1.43
C ASP A 87 11.87 14.83 0.84
N MET A 88 13.12 14.61 0.40
CA MET A 88 13.54 13.37 -0.24
C MET A 88 13.48 12.13 0.68
N THR A 89 13.36 12.29 2.00
CA THR A 89 13.20 11.15 2.93
C THR A 89 11.95 10.32 2.62
N PHE A 90 10.93 10.91 1.99
CA PHE A 90 9.70 10.24 1.56
C PHE A 90 9.83 9.47 0.24
N GLU A 91 10.90 9.63 -0.53
CA GLU A 91 11.08 8.95 -1.82
C GLU A 91 11.07 7.42 -1.70
N ARG A 92 11.60 6.90 -0.60
CA ARG A 92 11.62 5.46 -0.33
C ARG A 92 10.21 4.92 -0.14
N LEU A 93 9.38 5.63 0.63
CA LEU A 93 7.97 5.26 0.83
C LEU A 93 7.20 5.36 -0.49
N PHE A 94 7.41 6.44 -1.25
CA PHE A 94 6.78 6.64 -2.55
C PHE A 94 7.10 5.49 -3.53
N SER A 95 8.38 5.12 -3.65
CA SER A 95 8.83 4.03 -4.51
C SER A 95 8.23 2.68 -4.08
N ARG A 96 8.13 2.44 -2.77
CA ARG A 96 7.52 1.23 -2.22
C ARG A 96 6.03 1.16 -2.56
N LEU A 97 5.28 2.25 -2.36
CA LEU A 97 3.86 2.33 -2.70
C LEU A 97 3.59 2.15 -4.19
N ARG A 98 4.50 2.64 -5.05
CA ARG A 98 4.45 2.39 -6.49
C ARG A 98 4.57 0.90 -6.81
N ALA A 99 5.57 0.22 -6.24
CA ALA A 99 5.76 -1.22 -6.45
C ALA A 99 4.54 -2.02 -5.97
N ILE A 100 3.98 -1.69 -4.80
CA ILE A 100 2.76 -2.32 -4.27
C ILE A 100 1.58 -2.13 -5.22
N SER A 101 1.41 -0.94 -5.82
CA SER A 101 0.35 -0.70 -6.80
C SER A 101 0.52 -1.57 -8.04
N GLU A 102 1.75 -1.67 -8.55
CA GLU A 102 2.06 -2.49 -9.72
C GLU A 102 1.82 -3.98 -9.42
N GLU A 103 2.15 -4.44 -8.22
CA GLU A 103 1.89 -5.81 -7.75
C GLU A 103 0.38 -6.08 -7.58
N ALA A 104 -0.37 -5.15 -6.99
CA ALA A 104 -1.82 -5.25 -6.88
C ALA A 104 -2.51 -5.28 -8.26
N ASP A 105 -2.05 -4.47 -9.20
CA ASP A 105 -2.55 -4.46 -10.59
C ASP A 105 -2.24 -5.77 -11.33
N ASN A 106 -1.11 -6.42 -11.02
CA ASN A 106 -0.76 -7.71 -11.58
C ASN A 106 -1.55 -8.85 -10.94
N ALA A 107 -1.73 -8.83 -9.62
CA ALA A 107 -2.56 -9.77 -8.89
C ALA A 107 -4.00 -9.76 -9.41
N ALA A 108 -4.53 -8.56 -9.69
CA ALA A 108 -5.87 -8.39 -10.24
C ALA A 108 -6.07 -8.96 -11.66
N LYS A 109 -5.00 -9.29 -12.38
CA LYS A 109 -5.05 -9.90 -13.71
C LYS A 109 -4.93 -11.42 -13.69
N LEU A 110 -4.60 -12.00 -12.53
CA LEU A 110 -4.38 -13.44 -12.36
C LEU A 110 -5.64 -14.20 -11.90
N GLU A 111 -6.64 -13.49 -11.37
CA GLU A 111 -8.00 -14.00 -11.11
C GLU A 111 -8.93 -13.82 -12.32
#